data_AF-A0A7J5YCJ8-F1
#
_entry.id   AF-A0A7J5YCJ8-F1
#
_cell.length_a   1.000
_cell.length_b   1.000
_cell.length_c   1.000
_cell.angle_alpha   90.00
_cell.angle_beta   90.00
_cell.angle_gamma   90.00
#
_symmetry.space_group_name_H-M   'P 1'
#
loop_
_entity.id
_entity.type
_entity.pdbx_description
1 polymer ?
#
loop_
_entity_poly.entity_id
_entity_poly.type
_entity_poly.pdbx_seq_one_letter_code
_entity_poly.pdbx_strand_id
1 'polypeptide(L)'
;MGNVFGRKSQPSRVTEQDKAILQLKQQRDKLKQYQKRIYLQLQKERLLAKQLLKDGKKEKALLLLKKKRYQDQLLEKTEHQISNLEHMVQDIEFMQIEMKVIEGLKVGNDCLKSMHEIMSIEDVERIMDETQDSIDYQKGEDLALPEVPTEPIGGVPEAAKAEPERREAKNKPEREMLAA
;
A
#
# COMPACT_ATOMS: atom_id res chain seq x y z
N MET A 1 51.01 19.36 4.79
CA MET A 1 49.97 20.02 5.62
C MET A 1 48.91 20.58 4.69
N GLY A 2 47.63 20.31 4.93
CA GLY A 2 46.56 20.94 4.14
C GLY A 2 45.23 20.19 4.01
N ASN A 3 44.86 19.29 4.93
CA ASN A 3 43.47 18.86 5.07
C ASN A 3 42.72 19.93 5.85
N VAL A 4 42.04 20.85 5.15
CA VAL A 4 41.21 21.88 5.75
C VAL A 4 39.87 21.88 5.03
N PHE A 5 38.78 21.78 5.80
CA PHE A 5 37.37 21.79 5.40
C PHE A 5 36.73 20.44 5.05
N GLY A 6 36.76 19.52 6.02
CA GLY A 6 35.66 18.59 6.24
C GLY A 6 34.39 19.36 6.62
N ARG A 7 33.64 19.83 5.62
CA ARG A 7 32.26 20.30 5.81
C ARG A 7 31.44 19.06 6.18
N LYS A 8 31.02 18.95 7.44
CA LYS A 8 29.96 17.99 7.83
C LYS A 8 28.77 18.27 6.92
N SER A 9 28.51 17.36 6.00
CA SER A 9 27.42 17.47 5.03
C SER A 9 26.13 17.59 5.81
N GLN A 10 25.48 18.75 5.73
CA GLN A 10 24.09 18.90 6.17
C GLN A 10 23.28 17.78 5.49
N PRO A 11 22.39 17.08 6.20
CA PRO A 11 21.55 16.07 5.56
C PRO A 11 20.81 16.76 4.42
N SER A 12 21.07 16.32 3.19
CA SER A 12 20.50 16.96 2.02
C SER A 12 18.97 16.84 2.09
N ARG A 13 18.25 17.96 1.90
CA ARG A 13 16.78 17.98 1.70
C ARG A 13 16.31 17.11 0.53
N VAL A 14 17.24 16.59 -0.27
CA VAL A 14 17.01 15.72 -1.42
C VAL A 14 17.07 14.28 -0.93
N THR A 15 15.96 13.58 -1.06
CA THR A 15 15.87 12.16 -0.73
C THR A 15 16.65 11.32 -1.74
N GLU A 16 16.97 10.06 -1.42
CA GLU A 16 17.64 9.16 -2.37
C GLU A 16 16.74 8.87 -3.58
N GLN A 17 15.43 8.84 -3.35
CA GLN A 17 14.40 8.69 -4.37
C GLN A 17 14.41 9.88 -5.35
N ASP A 18 14.53 11.12 -4.85
CA ASP A 18 14.63 12.31 -5.70
C ASP A 18 15.88 12.27 -6.60
N LYS A 19 17.01 11.76 -6.07
CA LYS A 19 18.24 11.57 -6.86
C LYS A 19 18.02 10.53 -7.96
N ALA A 20 17.33 9.43 -7.68
CA ALA A 20 16.99 8.41 -8.67
C ALA A 20 16.07 8.97 -9.77
N ILE A 21 15.01 9.70 -9.39
CA ILE A 21 14.10 10.37 -10.33
C ILE A 21 14.88 11.36 -11.21
N LEU A 22 15.78 12.15 -10.62
CA LEU A 22 16.61 13.09 -11.37
C LEU A 22 17.49 12.38 -12.40
N GLN A 23 18.14 11.27 -12.03
CA GLN A 23 18.98 10.49 -12.94
C GLN A 23 18.16 9.93 -14.12
N LEU A 24 16.98 9.36 -13.85
CA LEU A 24 16.09 8.85 -14.89
C LEU A 24 15.63 9.97 -15.83
N LYS A 25 15.21 11.12 -15.28
CA LYS A 25 14.81 12.30 -16.07
C LYS A 25 15.98 12.82 -16.93
N GLN A 26 17.19 12.87 -16.39
CA GLN A 26 18.38 13.26 -17.16
C GLN A 26 18.66 12.29 -18.32
N GLN A 27 18.53 10.98 -18.11
CA GLN A 27 18.74 10.00 -19.17
C GLN A 27 17.66 10.12 -20.26
N ARG A 28 16.41 10.28 -19.86
CA ARG A 28 15.29 10.53 -20.79
C ARG A 28 15.56 11.77 -21.65
N ASP A 29 16.01 12.85 -21.04
CA ASP A 29 16.27 14.11 -21.76
C ASP A 29 17.44 13.97 -22.73
N LYS A 30 18.49 13.21 -22.37
CA LYS A 30 19.58 12.85 -23.30
C LYS A 30 19.07 12.05 -24.50
N LEU A 31 18.20 11.07 -24.28
CA LEU A 31 17.59 10.29 -25.38
C LEU A 31 16.72 11.16 -26.27
N LYS A 32 15.90 12.06 -25.71
CA LYS A 32 15.10 13.03 -26.48
C LYS A 32 15.99 13.98 -27.31
N GLN A 33 17.10 14.44 -26.75
CA GLN A 33 18.07 15.25 -27.51
C GLN A 33 18.70 14.45 -28.67
N TYR A 34 19.06 13.19 -28.44
CA TYR A 34 19.60 12.31 -29.47
C TYR A 34 18.58 12.05 -30.59
N GLN A 35 17.32 11.77 -30.24
CA GLN A 35 16.20 11.62 -31.17
C GLN A 35 16.07 12.85 -32.08
N LYS A 36 16.09 14.06 -31.50
CA LYS A 36 16.01 15.32 -32.25
C LYS A 36 17.18 15.51 -33.23
N ARG A 37 18.40 15.14 -32.81
CA ARG A 37 19.58 15.19 -33.69
C ARG A 37 19.45 14.23 -34.88
N ILE A 38 18.97 13.01 -34.66
CA ILE A 38 18.73 12.04 -35.73
C ILE A 38 17.66 12.57 -36.70
N TYR A 39 16.54 13.10 -36.20
CA TYR A 39 15.49 13.65 -37.08
C TYR A 39 16.03 14.73 -38.04
N LEU A 40 16.86 15.65 -37.54
CA LEU A 40 17.48 16.67 -38.38
C LEU A 40 18.43 16.06 -39.42
N GLN A 41 19.20 15.04 -39.04
CA GLN A 41 20.08 14.31 -39.94
C GLN A 41 19.28 13.57 -41.04
N LEU A 42 18.17 12.93 -40.66
CA LEU A 42 17.29 12.18 -41.56
C LEU A 42 16.68 13.08 -42.65
N GLN A 43 16.30 14.31 -42.28
CA GLN A 43 15.78 15.31 -43.23
C GLN A 43 16.85 15.71 -44.26
N LYS A 44 18.10 15.93 -43.81
CA LYS A 44 19.22 16.25 -44.71
C LYS A 44 19.53 15.08 -45.65
N GLU A 45 19.59 13.86 -45.12
CA GLU A 45 19.86 12.65 -45.91
C GLU A 45 18.76 12.39 -46.94
N ARG A 46 17.49 12.70 -46.61
CA ARG A 46 16.36 12.63 -47.56
C ARG A 46 16.51 13.61 -48.73
N LEU A 47 16.98 14.84 -48.47
CA LEU A 47 17.24 15.82 -49.54
C LEU A 47 18.41 15.39 -50.43
N LEU A 48 19.50 14.93 -49.81
CA LEU A 48 20.65 14.37 -50.52
C LEU A 48 20.28 13.17 -51.39
N ALA A 49 19.47 12.25 -50.87
CA ALA A 49 18.99 11.09 -51.64
C ALA A 49 18.16 11.53 -52.87
N LYS A 50 17.32 12.55 -52.73
CA LYS A 50 16.56 13.12 -53.87
C LYS A 50 17.50 13.74 -54.92
N GLN A 51 18.54 14.44 -54.51
CA GLN A 51 19.54 15.01 -55.42
C GLN A 51 20.31 13.91 -56.16
N LEU A 52 20.78 12.89 -55.45
CA LEU A 52 21.51 11.77 -56.05
C LEU A 52 20.65 10.98 -57.06
N LEU A 53 19.34 10.89 -56.85
CA LEU A 53 18.42 10.30 -57.83
C LEU A 53 18.29 11.15 -59.10
N LYS A 54 18.27 12.48 -58.99
CA LYS A 54 18.28 13.39 -60.14
C LYS A 54 19.59 13.31 -60.92
N ASP A 55 20.71 13.15 -60.22
CA ASP A 55 22.04 12.99 -60.80
C ASP A 55 22.28 11.59 -61.43
N GLY A 56 21.29 10.69 -61.42
CA GLY A 56 21.41 9.33 -61.95
C GLY A 56 22.24 8.37 -61.08
N LYS A 57 22.74 8.79 -59.92
CA LYS A 57 23.59 7.99 -59.00
C LYS A 57 22.75 7.06 -58.11
N LYS A 58 22.08 6.09 -58.72
CA LYS A 58 21.13 5.18 -58.06
C LYS A 58 21.73 4.38 -56.90
N GLU A 59 22.94 3.85 -57.05
CA GLU A 59 23.60 3.03 -56.01
C GLU A 59 23.83 3.80 -54.70
N LYS A 60 24.32 5.05 -54.81
CA LYS A 60 24.55 5.93 -53.65
C LYS A 60 23.24 6.33 -52.98
N ALA A 61 22.20 6.60 -53.76
CA ALA A 61 20.86 6.88 -53.23
C ALA A 61 20.29 5.67 -52.48
N LEU A 62 20.48 4.46 -53.00
CA LEU A 62 19.99 3.22 -52.38
C LEU A 62 20.71 2.93 -51.04
N LEU A 63 22.01 3.23 -50.95
CA LEU A 63 22.78 3.13 -49.71
C LEU A 63 22.25 4.10 -48.64
N LEU A 64 21.98 5.36 -49.00
CA LEU A 64 21.37 6.33 -48.08
C LEU A 64 19.99 5.89 -47.61
N LEU A 65 19.16 5.31 -48.47
CA LEU A 65 17.85 4.79 -48.09
C LEU A 65 17.95 3.59 -47.13
N LYS A 66 18.94 2.71 -47.32
CA LYS A 66 19.24 1.63 -46.35
C LYS A 66 19.67 2.19 -45.00
N LYS A 67 20.54 3.20 -44.99
CA LYS A 67 20.96 3.90 -43.77
C LYS A 67 19.78 4.55 -43.05
N LYS A 68 18.88 5.21 -43.79
CA LYS A 68 17.65 5.79 -43.27
C LYS A 68 16.78 4.74 -42.58
N ARG A 69 16.54 3.59 -43.22
CA ARG A 69 15.75 2.49 -42.65
C ARG A 69 16.32 2.00 -41.31
N TYR A 70 17.64 1.86 -41.21
CA TYR A 70 18.30 1.48 -39.96
C TYR A 70 18.13 2.55 -38.86
N GLN A 71 18.24 3.83 -39.22
CA GLN A 71 18.01 4.93 -38.29
C GLN A 71 16.56 5.01 -37.81
N ASP A 72 15.59 4.74 -38.70
CA ASP A 72 14.16 4.67 -38.35
C ASP A 72 13.93 3.55 -37.30
N GLN A 73 14.52 2.36 -37.48
CA GLN A 73 14.44 1.27 -36.49
C GLN A 73 15.12 1.61 -35.16
N LEU A 74 16.21 2.38 -35.19
CA LEU A 74 16.88 2.83 -33.98
C LEU A 74 16.05 3.88 -33.23
N LEU A 75 15.37 4.77 -33.96
CA LEU A 75 14.44 5.75 -33.38
C LEU A 75 13.29 5.06 -32.67
N GLU A 76 12.68 4.04 -33.28
CA GLU A 76 11.61 3.25 -32.66
C GLU A 76 12.05 2.58 -31.35
N LYS A 77 13.24 1.98 -31.33
CA LYS A 77 13.83 1.44 -30.09
C LYS A 77 14.07 2.53 -29.04
N THR A 78 14.50 3.71 -29.46
CA THR A 78 14.75 4.84 -28.55
C THR A 78 13.44 5.38 -27.97
N GLU A 79 12.36 5.42 -28.75
CA GLU A 79 11.02 5.79 -28.29
C GLU A 79 10.50 4.81 -27.24
N HIS A 80 10.69 3.52 -27.47
CA HIS A 80 10.36 2.50 -26.47
C HIS A 80 11.16 2.69 -25.17
N GLN A 81 12.46 2.99 -25.27
CA GLN A 81 13.28 3.28 -24.08
C GLN A 81 12.83 4.54 -23.34
N ILE A 82 12.41 5.59 -24.06
CA ILE A 82 11.87 6.82 -23.45
C ILE A 82 10.58 6.51 -22.69
N SER A 83 9.67 5.73 -23.29
CA SER A 83 8.43 5.30 -22.64
C SER A 83 8.72 4.48 -21.38
N ASN A 84 9.66 3.54 -21.42
CA ASN A 84 10.05 2.75 -20.26
C ASN A 84 10.64 3.62 -19.13
N LEU A 85 11.45 4.64 -19.47
CA LEU A 85 11.96 5.61 -18.49
C LEU A 85 10.85 6.46 -17.88
N GLU A 86 9.85 6.85 -18.67
CA GLU A 86 8.70 7.61 -18.19
C GLU A 86 7.82 6.76 -17.26
N HIS A 87 7.60 5.48 -17.58
CA HIS A 87 6.93 4.53 -16.68
C HIS A 87 7.69 4.32 -15.38
N MET A 88 9.00 4.06 -15.41
CA MET A 88 9.78 3.91 -14.16
C MET A 88 9.73 5.15 -13.26
N VAL A 89 9.68 6.35 -13.83
CA VAL A 89 9.51 7.58 -13.05
C VAL A 89 8.13 7.61 -12.38
N GLN A 90 7.07 7.28 -13.11
CA GLN A 90 5.72 7.20 -12.58
C GLN A 90 5.61 6.16 -11.46
N ASP A 91 6.21 4.98 -11.66
CA ASP A 91 6.21 3.90 -10.67
C ASP A 91 6.88 4.35 -9.36
N ILE A 92 8.04 5.03 -9.45
CA ILE A 92 8.71 5.56 -8.25
C ILE A 92 7.85 6.63 -7.56
N GLU A 93 7.24 7.54 -8.32
CA GLU A 93 6.35 8.57 -7.78
C GLU A 93 5.11 7.94 -7.11
N PHE A 94 4.58 6.86 -7.66
CA PHE A 94 3.46 6.11 -7.09
C PHE A 94 3.86 5.35 -5.81
N MET A 95 5.00 4.65 -5.80
CA MET A 95 5.54 4.00 -4.60
C MET A 95 5.77 4.99 -3.45
N GLN A 96 6.15 6.23 -3.74
CA GLN A 96 6.26 7.28 -2.72
C GLN A 96 4.91 7.63 -2.07
N ILE A 97 3.82 7.59 -2.84
CA ILE A 97 2.47 7.81 -2.32
C ILE A 97 2.05 6.61 -1.48
N GLU A 98 2.25 5.39 -1.97
CA GLU A 98 1.93 4.17 -1.22
C GLU A 98 2.65 4.09 0.12
N MET A 99 3.94 4.45 0.15
CA MET A 99 4.73 4.50 1.37
C MET A 99 4.12 5.46 2.40
N LYS A 100 3.67 6.65 1.98
CA LYS A 100 2.97 7.61 2.86
C LYS A 100 1.63 7.08 3.37
N VAL A 101 0.89 6.36 2.53
CA VAL A 101 -0.38 5.72 2.95
C VAL A 101 -0.12 4.67 4.01
N ILE A 102 0.90 3.81 3.81
CA ILE A 102 1.28 2.79 4.79
C ILE A 102 1.74 3.43 6.11
N GLU A 103 2.52 4.51 6.05
CA GLU A 103 2.91 5.28 7.24
C GLU A 103 1.68 5.82 7.99
N GLY A 104 0.71 6.39 7.26
CA GLY A 104 -0.55 6.86 7.84
C GLY A 104 -1.38 5.76 8.49
N LEU A 105 -1.47 4.59 7.84
CA LEU A 105 -2.14 3.42 8.42
C LEU A 105 -1.43 2.90 9.67
N LYS A 106 -0.10 2.94 9.71
CA LYS A 106 0.68 2.54 10.88
C LYS A 106 0.39 3.45 12.07
N VAL A 107 0.41 4.78 11.86
CA VAL A 107 0.05 5.75 12.91
C VAL A 107 -1.38 5.53 13.38
N GLY A 108 -2.33 5.30 12.46
CA GLY A 108 -3.71 4.98 12.82
C GLY A 108 -3.83 3.70 13.67
N ASN A 109 -3.08 2.65 13.31
CA ASN A 109 -3.04 1.39 14.08
C ASN A 109 -2.44 1.60 15.48
N ASP A 110 -1.37 2.37 15.59
CA ASP A 110 -0.72 2.68 16.87
C ASP A 110 -1.65 3.52 17.77
N CYS A 111 -2.38 4.49 17.20
CA CYS A 111 -3.42 5.23 17.93
C CYS A 111 -4.54 4.30 18.41
N LEU A 112 -5.04 3.39 17.58
CA LEU A 112 -6.07 2.41 17.97
C LEU A 112 -5.60 1.50 19.10
N LYS A 113 -4.33 1.06 19.09
CA LYS A 113 -3.75 0.29 20.20
C LYS A 113 -3.72 1.09 21.48
N SER A 114 -3.25 2.34 21.42
CA SER A 114 -3.22 3.20 22.62
C SER A 114 -4.63 3.47 23.18
N MET A 115 -5.63 3.62 22.30
CA MET A 115 -7.02 3.78 22.72
C MET A 115 -7.57 2.50 23.35
N HIS A 116 -7.22 1.33 22.80
CA HIS A 116 -7.61 0.04 23.36
C HIS A 116 -6.97 -0.21 24.73
N GLU A 117 -5.71 0.19 24.92
CA GLU A 117 -5.03 0.12 26.23
C GLU A 117 -5.72 1.00 27.28
N ILE A 118 -6.13 2.22 26.92
CA ILE A 118 -6.86 3.12 27.83
C ILE A 118 -8.26 2.54 28.17
N MET A 119 -9.01 2.10 27.16
CA MET A 119 -10.34 1.51 27.39
C MET A 119 -10.26 0.24 28.23
N SER A 120 -9.25 -0.62 28.03
CA SER A 120 -9.00 -1.79 28.87
C SER A 120 -8.77 -1.45 30.34
N ILE A 121 -8.15 -0.30 30.65
CA ILE A 121 -7.92 0.12 32.04
C ILE A 121 -9.23 0.59 32.67
N GLU A 122 -9.98 1.43 31.96
CA GLU A 122 -11.31 1.90 32.39
C GLU A 122 -12.30 0.73 32.59
N ASP A 123 -12.26 -0.27 31.70
CA ASP A 123 -13.07 -1.48 31.81
C ASP A 123 -12.68 -2.32 33.04
N VAL A 124 -11.39 -2.38 33.39
CA VAL A 124 -10.92 -3.05 34.62
C VAL A 124 -11.35 -2.28 35.86
N GLU A 125 -11.23 -0.95 35.88
CA GLU A 125 -11.70 -0.11 36.98
C GLU A 125 -13.21 -0.28 37.21
N ARG A 126 -14.02 -0.27 36.14
CA ARG A 126 -15.46 -0.50 36.24
C ARG A 126 -15.79 -1.89 36.81
N ILE A 127 -15.06 -2.93 36.41
CA ILE A 127 -15.27 -4.28 36.97
C ILE A 127 -14.89 -4.32 38.46
N MET A 128 -13.82 -3.64 38.87
CA MET A 128 -13.45 -3.56 40.28
C MET A 128 -14.50 -2.79 41.09
N ASP A 129 -15.02 -1.69 40.58
CA ASP A 129 -16.10 -0.92 41.20
C ASP A 129 -17.39 -1.75 41.31
N GLU A 130 -17.83 -2.40 40.22
CA GLU A 130 -19.02 -3.28 40.24
C GLU A 130 -18.85 -4.47 41.20
N THR A 131 -17.63 -5.03 41.29
CA THR A 131 -17.33 -6.14 42.21
C THR A 131 -17.29 -5.66 43.65
N GLN A 132 -16.71 -4.49 43.91
CA GLN A 132 -16.65 -3.88 45.24
C GLN A 132 -18.05 -3.50 45.72
N ASP A 133 -18.87 -2.88 44.87
CA ASP A 133 -20.27 -2.59 45.13
C ASP A 133 -21.09 -3.87 45.37
N SER A 134 -20.82 -4.94 44.61
CA SER A 134 -21.48 -6.24 44.83
C SER A 134 -21.07 -6.91 46.15
N ILE A 135 -19.80 -6.80 46.54
CA ILE A 135 -19.30 -7.29 47.83
C ILE A 135 -19.88 -6.46 48.98
N ASP A 136 -19.97 -5.15 48.82
CA ASP A 136 -20.50 -4.25 49.83
C ASP A 136 -22.03 -4.35 49.94
N TYR A 137 -22.72 -4.66 48.84
CA TYR A 137 -24.13 -5.06 48.84
C TYR A 137 -24.32 -6.38 49.61
N GLN A 138 -23.50 -7.41 49.34
CA GLN A 138 -23.54 -8.69 50.08
C GLN A 138 -23.18 -8.54 51.57
N LYS A 139 -22.30 -7.61 51.93
CA LYS A 139 -21.98 -7.29 53.35
C LYS A 139 -23.02 -6.39 54.01
N GLY A 140 -23.65 -5.49 53.26
CA GLY A 140 -24.77 -4.66 53.71
C GLY A 140 -26.03 -5.47 53.98
N GLU A 141 -26.19 -6.59 53.27
CA GLU A 141 -27.11 -7.68 53.59
C GLU A 141 -26.50 -8.69 54.58
N ASP A 142 -25.82 -8.22 55.63
CA ASP A 142 -25.87 -8.92 56.93
C ASP A 142 -27.24 -8.62 57.60
N LEU A 143 -28.31 -8.77 56.80
CA LEU A 143 -29.68 -8.76 57.26
C LEU A 143 -29.94 -10.17 57.77
N ALA A 144 -29.83 -10.30 59.09
CA ALA A 144 -30.19 -11.46 59.89
C ALA A 144 -31.10 -12.44 59.15
N LEU A 145 -30.51 -13.56 58.70
CA LEU A 145 -31.28 -14.69 58.21
C LEU A 145 -32.28 -15.06 59.31
N PRO A 146 -33.60 -15.01 59.07
CA PRO A 146 -34.56 -15.46 60.07
C PRO A 146 -34.30 -16.94 60.34
N GLU A 147 -34.26 -17.30 61.62
CA GLU A 147 -34.06 -18.67 62.10
C GLU A 147 -34.91 -19.65 61.29
N VAL A 148 -34.24 -20.61 60.66
CA VAL A 148 -34.89 -21.67 59.90
C VAL A 148 -35.74 -22.49 60.88
N PRO A 149 -37.08 -22.56 60.73
CA PRO A 149 -37.88 -23.43 61.59
C PRO A 149 -37.45 -24.89 61.40
N THR A 150 -37.10 -25.56 62.50
CA THR A 150 -36.70 -26.97 62.56
C THR A 150 -37.90 -27.92 62.48
N GLU A 151 -38.76 -27.76 61.47
CA GLU A 151 -39.79 -28.75 61.19
C GLU A 151 -39.27 -29.82 60.21
N PRO A 152 -39.52 -31.11 60.46
CA PRO A 152 -39.08 -32.17 59.57
C PRO A 152 -39.77 -32.01 58.21
N ILE A 153 -38.95 -32.02 57.15
CA ILE A 153 -39.38 -31.86 55.76
C ILE A 153 -40.41 -32.95 55.42
N GLY A 154 -41.68 -32.56 55.32
CA GLY A 154 -42.72 -33.35 54.69
C GLY A 154 -42.40 -33.56 53.21
N GLY A 155 -42.60 -34.78 52.72
CA GLY A 155 -42.08 -35.28 51.44
C GLY A 155 -42.31 -34.39 50.21
N VAL A 156 -41.32 -34.39 49.33
CA VAL A 156 -41.30 -33.68 48.05
C VAL A 156 -42.51 -34.09 47.20
N PRO A 157 -43.35 -33.15 46.71
CA PRO A 157 -44.38 -33.48 45.74
C PRO A 157 -43.74 -33.87 44.40
N GLU A 158 -44.24 -34.96 43.84
CA GLU A 158 -43.87 -35.62 42.60
C GLU A 158 -44.24 -34.79 41.35
N ALA A 159 -43.72 -33.55 41.25
CA ALA A 159 -43.97 -32.66 40.12
C ALA A 159 -42.70 -32.06 39.51
N ALA A 160 -41.52 -32.28 40.11
CA ALA A 160 -40.24 -31.73 39.65
C ALA A 160 -39.42 -32.67 38.75
N LYS A 161 -40.03 -33.71 38.15
CA LYS A 161 -39.36 -34.65 37.23
C LYS A 161 -39.46 -34.26 35.74
N ALA A 162 -39.85 -33.04 35.40
CA ALA A 162 -39.83 -32.60 34.00
C ALA A 162 -38.43 -32.07 33.64
N GLU A 163 -37.62 -32.90 32.97
CA GLU A 163 -36.37 -32.48 32.33
C GLU A 163 -36.64 -31.38 31.29
N PRO A 164 -35.86 -30.28 31.26
CA PRO A 164 -35.94 -29.33 30.16
C PRO A 164 -35.26 -29.90 28.91
N GLU A 165 -36.04 -30.17 27.86
CA GLU A 165 -35.55 -30.56 26.53
C GLU A 165 -34.52 -29.54 26.01
N ARG A 166 -33.30 -30.01 25.72
CA ARG A 166 -32.28 -29.25 24.99
C ARG A 166 -32.77 -29.01 23.56
N ARG A 167 -33.08 -27.75 23.22
CA ARG A 167 -33.27 -27.36 21.82
C ARG A 167 -31.92 -27.38 21.11
N GLU A 168 -31.70 -28.40 20.29
CA GLU A 168 -30.59 -28.45 19.35
C GLU A 168 -30.72 -27.32 18.31
N ALA A 169 -29.71 -26.45 18.26
CA ALA A 169 -29.59 -25.46 17.20
C ALA A 169 -29.33 -26.18 15.86
N LYS A 170 -30.37 -26.26 15.02
CA LYS A 170 -30.22 -26.77 13.66
C LYS A 170 -29.31 -25.84 12.86
N ASN A 171 -28.10 -26.34 12.61
CA ASN A 171 -27.16 -25.88 11.60
C ASN A 171 -27.90 -25.73 10.26
N LYS A 172 -27.91 -24.53 9.66
CA LYS A 172 -28.34 -24.34 8.27
C LYS A 172 -27.10 -24.28 7.39
N PRO A 173 -26.97 -25.16 6.39
CA PRO A 173 -25.78 -25.22 5.55
C PRO A 173 -25.76 -24.06 4.55
N GLU A 174 -24.55 -23.59 4.27
CA GLU A 174 -24.25 -22.78 3.09
C GLU A 174 -24.60 -23.56 1.80
N ARG A 175 -25.32 -22.90 0.88
CA ARG A 175 -24.98 -22.71 -0.54
C ARG A 175 -26.23 -22.52 -1.41
N GLU A 176 -25.97 -21.92 -2.59
CA GLU A 176 -26.83 -21.74 -3.77
C GLU A 176 -27.63 -20.42 -3.73
N MET A 177 -27.52 -19.46 -4.66
CA MET A 177 -26.91 -19.35 -6.00
C MET A 177 -26.59 -17.85 -6.22
N LEU A 178 -25.48 -17.46 -6.87
CA LEU A 178 -25.40 -17.28 -8.32
C LEU A 178 -26.63 -16.59 -8.94
N ALA A 179 -26.36 -15.44 -9.59
CA ALA A 179 -27.13 -14.74 -10.61
C ALA A 179 -28.27 -13.80 -10.17
N ALA A 180 -27.97 -12.49 -10.15
CA ALA A 180 -28.57 -11.46 -11.03
C ALA A 180 -27.81 -10.14 -10.89
#